data_AF-A0A5K1HI13-F1
#
_entry.id   AF-A0A5K1HI13-F1
#
_cell.length_a   1.000
_cell.length_b   1.000
_cell.length_c   1.000
_cell.angle_alpha   90.00
_cell.angle_beta   90.00
_cell.angle_gamma   90.00
#
_symmetry.space_group_name_H-M   'P 1'
#
loop_
_entity.id
_entity.type
_entity.pdbx_description
1 polymer ?
#
loop_
_entity_poly.entity_id
_entity_poly.type
_entity_poly.pdbx_seq_one_letter_code
_entity_poly.pdbx_strand_id
1 'polypeptide(L)'
;MTLFVPLSKLQLRMYRNYLRCGNVYGDDNIASNFNVMQPRKICQHPYLFPGIQDEGTDLVEDSGKLGVLDKLLKKLISEKHKILIFSQFVIMLD
;
A
#
# COMPACT_ATOMS: atom_id res chain seq x y z
N MET A 1 -18.01 -11.37 -2.85
CA MET A 1 -18.09 -10.31 -1.83
C MET A 1 -16.88 -9.42 -1.99
N THR A 2 -17.07 -8.13 -2.28
CA THR A 2 -15.98 -7.15 -2.38
C THR A 2 -15.85 -6.40 -1.05
N LEU A 3 -14.64 -6.29 -0.51
CA LEU A 3 -14.37 -5.59 0.75
C LEU A 3 -13.64 -4.29 0.43
N PHE A 4 -14.28 -3.16 0.75
CA PHE A 4 -13.70 -1.84 0.56
C PHE A 4 -12.84 -1.47 1.77
N VAL A 5 -11.61 -1.02 1.50
CA VAL A 5 -10.61 -0.71 2.52
C VAL A 5 -10.16 0.74 2.36
N PRO A 6 -10.17 1.56 3.42
CA PRO A 6 -9.63 2.92 3.36
C PRO A 6 -8.09 2.89 3.22
N LEU A 7 -7.53 3.94 2.62
CA LEU A 7 -6.07 4.12 2.55
C LEU A 7 -5.51 4.51 3.93
N SER A 8 -4.30 4.07 4.22
CA SER A 8 -3.55 4.55 5.40
C SER A 8 -3.22 6.04 5.26
N LYS A 9 -2.82 6.69 6.36
CA LYS A 9 -2.40 8.10 6.35
C LYS A 9 -1.25 8.33 5.38
N LEU A 10 -0.27 7.42 5.35
CA LEU A 10 0.88 7.47 4.45
C LEU A 10 0.48 7.31 2.99
N GLN A 11 -0.36 6.30 2.68
CA GLN A 11 -0.88 6.09 1.32
C GLN A 11 -1.65 7.30 0.82
N LEU A 12 -2.49 7.89 1.67
CA LEU A 12 -3.27 9.08 1.33
C LEU A 12 -2.37 10.29 1.05
N ARG A 13 -1.30 10.48 1.83
CA ARG A 13 -0.28 11.52 1.62
C ARG A 13 0.39 11.34 0.25
N MET A 14 0.89 10.15 -0.04
CA MET A 14 1.55 9.84 -1.31
C MET A 14 0.60 10.00 -2.51
N TYR A 15 -0.65 9.58 -2.36
CA TYR A 15 -1.65 9.72 -3.41
C TYR A 15 -1.94 11.19 -3.71
N ARG A 16 -2.05 12.04 -2.68
CA ARG A 16 -2.21 13.49 -2.84
C ARG A 16 -0.99 14.14 -3.49
N ASN A 17 0.22 13.76 -3.07
CA ASN A 17 1.45 14.26 -3.69
C ASN A 17 1.52 13.89 -5.17
N TYR A 18 1.15 12.65 -5.50
CA TYR A 18 1.11 12.17 -6.88
C TYR A 18 0.13 12.98 -7.75
N LEU A 19 -1.08 13.26 -7.24
CA LEU A 19 -2.06 14.08 -7.96
C LEU A 19 -1.61 15.53 -8.14
N ARG A 20 -0.82 16.08 -7.21
CA ARG A 20 -0.38 17.47 -7.23
C ARG A 20 0.85 17.68 -8.11
N CYS A 21 1.89 16.89 -7.90
CA CYS A 21 3.24 17.11 -8.45
C CYS A 21 3.60 16.09 -9.54
N GLY A 22 2.73 15.13 -9.82
CA GLY A 22 3.01 14.03 -10.74
C GLY A 22 3.95 12.96 -10.18
N ASN A 23 4.42 13.09 -8.94
CA ASN A 23 5.32 12.16 -8.26
C ASN A 23 4.89 11.89 -6.81
N VAL A 24 5.28 10.72 -6.28
CA VAL A 24 4.86 10.27 -4.94
C VAL A 24 5.58 10.96 -3.78
N TYR A 25 6.76 11.52 -4.04
CA TYR A 25 7.63 12.12 -3.03
C TYR A 25 7.21 13.57 -2.70
N GLY A 26 6.51 14.23 -3.63
CA GLY A 26 6.12 15.64 -3.50
C GLY A 26 7.24 16.62 -3.91
N ASP A 27 8.19 16.18 -4.75
CA ASP A 27 9.27 17.04 -5.25
C ASP A 27 8.87 17.67 -6.59
N ASP A 28 8.67 18.99 -6.61
CA ASP A 28 8.24 19.73 -7.81
C ASP A 28 9.27 19.70 -8.96
N ASN A 29 10.53 19.34 -8.70
CA ASN A 29 11.58 19.28 -9.72
C ASN A 29 11.61 17.98 -10.52
N ILE A 30 10.91 16.93 -10.04
CA ILE A 30 10.85 15.63 -10.70
C ILE A 30 9.50 15.52 -11.42
N ALA A 31 9.45 16.07 -12.64
CA ALA A 31 8.33 15.85 -13.54
C ALA A 31 8.33 14.38 -14.01
N SER A 32 7.59 13.53 -13.32
CA SER A 32 7.34 12.16 -13.79
C SER A 32 6.05 12.07 -14.57
N ASN A 33 6.09 11.31 -15.67
CA ASN A 33 4.92 11.03 -16.51
C ASN A 33 3.77 10.46 -15.66
N PHE A 34 2.57 11.05 -15.79
CA PHE A 34 1.36 10.50 -15.19
C PHE A 34 1.10 9.10 -15.76
N ASN A 35 1.18 8.10 -14.90
CA ASN A 35 1.00 6.70 -15.21
C ASN A 35 0.13 6.07 -14.13
N VAL A 36 -0.93 5.40 -14.57
CA VAL A 36 -1.87 4.64 -13.74
C VAL A 36 -1.19 3.60 -12.83
N MET A 37 0.04 3.19 -13.15
CA MET A 37 0.81 2.25 -12.34
C MET A 37 1.23 2.78 -10.97
N GLN A 38 1.52 4.08 -10.82
CA GLN A 38 1.95 4.62 -9.51
C GLN A 38 0.79 4.61 -8.49
N PRO A 39 -0.41 5.11 -8.83
CA PRO A 39 -1.60 4.93 -7.98
C PRO A 39 -1.85 3.47 -7.57
N ARG A 40 -1.66 2.51 -8.49
CA ARG A 40 -1.83 1.08 -8.18
C ARG A 40 -0.83 0.58 -7.13
N LYS A 41 0.43 1.01 -7.21
CA LYS A 41 1.47 0.69 -6.22
C LYS A 41 1.18 1.34 -4.87
N ILE A 42 0.78 2.62 -4.84
CA ILE A 42 0.43 3.34 -3.60
C ILE A 42 -0.68 2.59 -2.86
N CYS A 43 -1.73 2.19 -3.57
CA CYS A 43 -2.84 1.42 -3.01
C CYS A 43 -2.46 0.01 -2.54
N GLN A 44 -1.29 -0.53 -2.89
CA GLN A 44 -0.81 -1.81 -2.39
C GLN A 44 0.01 -1.63 -1.12
N HIS A 45 1.14 -0.93 -1.23
CA HIS A 45 2.00 -0.67 -0.09
C HIS A 45 2.92 0.53 -0.36
N PRO A 46 3.08 1.48 0.59
CA PRO A 46 4.04 2.59 0.48
C PRO A 46 5.48 2.14 0.23
N TYR A 47 5.91 1.04 0.85
CA TYR A 47 7.28 0.52 0.73
C TYR A 47 7.65 -0.04 -0.65
N LEU A 48 6.69 -0.11 -1.60
CA LEU A 48 7.02 -0.35 -3.01
C LEU A 48 7.80 0.83 -3.64
N PHE A 49 7.91 1.95 -2.92
CA PHE A 49 8.66 3.13 -3.32
C PHE A 49 9.92 3.27 -2.45
N PRO A 50 11.11 3.37 -3.07
CA PRO A 50 12.35 3.50 -2.33
C PRO A 50 12.40 4.80 -1.53
N GLY A 51 12.94 4.75 -0.31
CA GLY A 51 13.12 5.93 0.55
C GLY A 51 11.86 6.42 1.27
N ILE A 52 10.74 5.69 1.20
CA ILE A 52 9.50 6.00 1.94
C ILE A 52 9.38 5.21 3.24
N GLN A 53 10.21 4.20 3.43
CA GLN A 53 10.25 3.46 4.69
C GLN A 53 10.80 4.36 5.79
N ASP A 54 9.93 4.76 6.71
CA ASP A 54 10.31 5.51 7.91
C ASP A 54 10.87 4.51 8.94
N GLU A 55 12.01 4.85 9.55
CA GLU A 55 12.59 4.04 10.62
C GLU A 55 11.69 4.09 11.86
N GLY A 56 10.86 3.06 12.06
CA GLY A 56 10.04 2.91 13.26
C GLY A 56 8.54 2.73 13.02
N THR A 57 8.06 2.63 11.78
CA THR A 57 6.65 2.35 11.49
C THR A 57 6.38 0.88 11.18
N ASP A 58 5.25 0.38 11.69
CA ASP A 58 4.79 -0.98 11.46
C ASP A 58 4.29 -1.15 10.02
N LEU A 59 4.82 -2.16 9.32
CA LEU A 59 4.42 -2.56 7.95
C LEU A 59 2.89 -2.65 7.79
N VAL A 60 2.21 -3.14 8.82
CA VAL A 60 0.76 -3.35 8.82
C VAL A 60 -0.01 -2.03 8.93
N GLU A 61 0.51 -1.06 9.68
CA GLU A 61 -0.17 0.24 9.89
C GLU A 61 -0.07 1.15 8.65
N ASP A 62 1.04 1.04 7.93
CA ASP A 62 1.30 1.86 6.74
C ASP A 62 0.52 1.41 5.49
N SER A 63 -0.12 0.24 5.52
CA SER A 63 -1.03 -0.19 4.45
C SER A 63 -2.40 -0.56 4.99
N GLY A 64 -3.44 0.15 4.50
CA GLY A 64 -4.82 -0.16 4.88
C GLY A 64 -5.20 -1.60 4.54
N LYS A 65 -4.69 -2.15 3.43
CA LYS A 65 -4.93 -3.54 3.02
C LYS A 65 -4.33 -4.54 3.99
N LEU A 66 -3.08 -4.31 4.43
CA LEU A 66 -2.43 -5.20 5.40
C LEU A 66 -3.11 -5.10 6.77
N GLY A 67 -3.52 -3.92 7.21
CA GLY A 67 -4.26 -3.74 8.46
C GLY A 67 -5.58 -4.52 8.51
N VAL A 68 -6.31 -4.60 7.38
CA VAL A 68 -7.52 -5.42 7.29
C VAL A 68 -7.19 -6.91 7.12
N LEU A 69 -6.19 -7.22 6.31
CA LEU A 69 -5.73 -8.59 6.09
C LEU A 69 -5.29 -9.24 7.41
N ASP A 70 -4.53 -8.55 8.25
CA ASP A 70 -4.08 -9.05 9.56
C ASP A 70 -5.28 -9.48 10.44
N LYS A 71 -6.33 -8.65 10.51
CA LYS A 71 -7.55 -8.97 11.27
C LYS A 71 -8.31 -10.16 10.68
N LEU A 72 -8.38 -10.25 9.36
CA LEU A 72 -9.04 -11.37 8.66
C LEU A 72 -8.26 -12.67 8.83
N LEU A 73 -6.95 -12.64 8.69
CA LEU A 73 -6.07 -13.80 8.86
C LEU A 73 -6.17 -14.34 10.29
N LYS A 74 -6.11 -13.47 11.31
CA LYS A 74 -6.26 -13.89 12.72
C LYS A 74 -7.55 -14.68 12.95
N LYS A 75 -8.68 -14.22 12.39
CA LYS A 75 -9.96 -14.93 12.48
C LYS A 75 -9.94 -16.26 11.72
N LEU A 76 -9.55 -16.25 10.45
CA LEU A 76 -9.58 -17.43 9.59
C LEU A 76 -8.63 -18.55 10.06
N ILE A 77 -7.47 -18.17 10.61
CA ILE A 77 -6.51 -19.10 11.22
C ILE A 77 -7.10 -19.73 12.48
N SER A 78 -7.80 -18.95 13.33
CA SER A 78 -8.48 -19.49 14.51
C SER A 78 -9.55 -20.53 14.16
N GLU A 79 -10.20 -20.37 13.01
CA GLU A 79 -11.20 -21.28 12.44
C GLU A 79 -10.57 -22.44 11.63
N LYS A 80 -9.23 -22.53 11.58
CA LYS A 80 -8.44 -23.56 10.86
C LYS A 80 -8.67 -23.59 9.34
N HIS A 81 -8.95 -22.44 8.72
CA HIS A 81 -9.04 -22.33 7.26
C HIS A 81 -7.65 -22.31 6.59
N LYS A 82 -7.58 -22.87 5.37
CA LYS A 82 -6.42 -22.71 4.47
C LYS A 82 -6.64 -21.47 3.60
N ILE A 83 -5.63 -20.61 3.53
CA ILE A 83 -5.72 -19.28 2.92
C ILE A 83 -4.69 -19.18 1.80
N LEU A 84 -5.11 -18.65 0.65
CA LEU A 84 -4.25 -18.41 -0.51
C LEU A 84 -4.31 -16.93 -0.86
N ILE A 85 -3.16 -16.26 -0.88
CA ILE A 85 -3.03 -14.83 -1.18
C ILE A 85 -2.43 -14.69 -2.57
N PHE A 86 -3.05 -13.87 -3.41
CA PHE A 86 -2.54 -13.54 -4.75
C PHE A 86 -2.19 -12.06 -4.81
N SER A 87 -1.04 -11.74 -5.41
CA SER A 87 -0.64 -10.37 -5.75
C SER A 87 -0.09 -10.33 -7.17
N GLN A 88 -0.34 -9.23 -7.88
CA GLN A 88 0.28 -8.97 -9.19
C GLN A 88 1.70 -8.39 -9.06
N PHE A 89 2.14 -8.05 -7.85
CA PHE A 89 3.45 -7.43 -7.61
C PHE A 89 4.27 -8.36 -6.72
N VAL A 90 5.41 -8.82 -7.24
CA VAL A 90 6.28 -9.80 -6.58
C VAL A 90 6.84 -9.25 -5.27
N ILE A 91 7.28 -7.99 -5.26
CA ILE A 91 7.83 -7.30 -4.07
C ILE A 91 6.83 -7.23 -2.91
N MET A 92 5.52 -7.35 -3.16
CA MET A 92 4.52 -7.37 -2.09
C MET A 92 4.45 -8.74 -1.37
N LEU A 93 4.98 -9.80 -1.99
CA LEU A 93 5.02 -11.14 -1.42
C LEU A 93 6.35 -11.47 -0.73
N ASP A 94 7.35 -10.60 -0.88
CA ASP A 94 8.62 -10.65 -0.15
C ASP A 94 8.40 -10.20 1.30
#